data_AF-A0A6B0SLE1-F1
#
_entry.id   AF-A0A6B0SLE1-F1
#
_cell.length_a   1.000
_cell.length_b   1.000
_cell.length_c   1.000
_cell.angle_alpha   90.00
_cell.angle_beta   90.00
_cell.angle_gamma   90.00
#
_symmetry.space_group_name_H-M   'P 1'
#
loop_
_entity.id
_entity.type
_entity.pdbx_description
1 polymer ?
#
loop_
_entity_poly.entity_id
_entity_poly.type
_entity_poly.pdbx_seq_one_letter_code
_entity_poly.pdbx_strand_id
1 'polypeptide(L)'
;MNNEAEYRALIRGLEVASEQGCTEVETRDDSQLVVGQVKGDWQTNEQHLRKLRDRARELAEEFETFEIVRVDREENLRADGLVDREFDD
;
A
#
# COMPACT_ATOMS: atom_id res chain seq x y z
N MET A 1 -5.70 -5.49 10.68
CA MET A 1 -4.50 -4.66 10.50
C MET A 1 -4.88 -3.20 10.77
N ASN A 2 -3.91 -2.36 11.14
CA ASN A 2 -4.15 -0.93 11.41
C ASN A 2 -3.88 -0.14 10.14
N ASN A 3 -4.69 0.88 9.83
CA ASN A 3 -4.55 1.71 8.62
C ASN A 3 -3.14 2.30 8.47
N GLU A 4 -2.48 2.63 9.58
CA GLU A 4 -1.09 3.12 9.54
C GLU A 4 -0.09 2.06 9.06
N ALA A 5 -0.27 0.80 9.45
CA ALA A 5 0.63 -0.29 9.05
C ALA A 5 0.49 -0.56 7.55
N GLU A 6 -0.74 -0.57 7.03
CA GLU A 6 -1.01 -0.71 5.59
C GLU A 6 -0.36 0.40 4.78
N TYR A 7 -0.51 1.65 5.23
CA TYR A 7 0.13 2.78 4.57
C TYR A 7 1.65 2.65 4.54
N ARG A 8 2.26 2.20 5.63
CA ARG A 8 3.72 2.00 5.69
C ARG A 8 4.16 0.87 4.76
N ALA A 9 3.38 -0.22 4.68
CA ALA A 9 3.64 -1.32 3.77
C ALA A 9 3.55 -0.86 2.31
N LEU A 10 2.50 -0.13 1.95
CA LEU A 10 2.31 0.44 0.62
C LEU A 10 3.47 1.38 0.23
N ILE A 11 3.82 2.32 1.11
CA ILE A 11 4.94 3.26 0.89
C ILE A 11 6.23 2.49 0.65
N ARG A 12 6.53 1.49 1.50
CA ARG A 12 7.75 0.70 1.34
C ARG A 12 7.77 -0.09 0.04
N GLY A 13 6.63 -0.66 -0.37
CA GLY A 13 6.49 -1.34 -1.65
C GLY A 13 6.77 -0.42 -2.84
N LEU A 14 6.26 0.81 -2.80
CA LEU A 14 6.49 1.81 -3.84
C LEU A 14 7.96 2.28 -3.88
N GLU A 15 8.58 2.52 -2.73
CA GLU A 15 10.02 2.85 -2.67
C GLU A 15 10.87 1.75 -3.31
N VAL A 16 10.60 0.49 -2.97
CA VAL A 16 11.33 -0.67 -3.50
C VAL A 16 11.09 -0.85 -5.00
N ALA A 17 9.88 -0.57 -5.51
CA ALA A 17 9.60 -0.62 -6.94
C ALA A 17 10.34 0.50 -7.70
N SER A 18 10.39 1.72 -7.14
CA SER A 18 11.15 2.84 -7.70
C SER A 18 12.65 2.55 -7.71
N GLU A 19 13.20 2.01 -6.61
CA GLU A 19 14.60 1.57 -6.51
C GLU A 19 14.97 0.50 -7.55
N GLN A 20 14.01 -0.33 -7.96
CA GLN A 20 14.20 -1.35 -9.00
C GLN A 20 14.02 -0.82 -10.44
N GLY A 21 13.67 0.46 -10.59
CA GLY A 21 13.43 1.08 -11.89
C GLY A 21 12.13 0.61 -12.55
N CYS A 22 11.16 0.14 -11.77
CA CYS A 22 9.82 -0.13 -12.30
C CYS A 22 9.18 1.16 -12.79
N THR A 23 8.51 1.12 -13.94
CA THR A 23 7.77 2.25 -14.51
C THR A 23 6.26 2.07 -14.40
N GLU A 24 5.80 0.83 -14.26
CA GLU A 24 4.40 0.45 -14.12
C GLU A 24 4.23 -0.36 -12.83
N VAL A 25 3.31 0.07 -11.95
CA VAL A 25 3.10 -0.56 -10.65
C VAL A 25 1.61 -0.79 -10.41
N GLU A 26 1.25 -2.04 -10.10
CA GLU A 26 -0.05 -2.42 -9.55
C GLU A 26 0.14 -2.86 -8.09
N THR A 27 -0.62 -2.25 -7.19
CA THR A 27 -0.65 -2.59 -5.76
C THR A 27 -1.98 -3.24 -5.41
N ARG A 28 -1.94 -4.27 -4.56
CA ARG A 28 -3.12 -4.98 -4.06
C ARG A 28 -3.17 -4.83 -2.55
N ASP A 29 -4.30 -4.36 -2.06
CA ASP A 29 -4.49 -4.02 -0.65
C ASP A 29 -5.90 -4.47 -0.23
N ASP A 30 -6.05 -5.06 0.96
CA ASP A 30 -7.37 -5.49 1.47
C ASP A 30 -8.09 -4.38 2.26
N SER A 31 -7.38 -3.31 2.60
CA SER A 31 -7.89 -2.14 3.30
C SER A 31 -8.64 -1.23 2.33
N GLN A 32 -9.96 -1.37 2.36
CA GLN A 32 -10.86 -0.48 1.63
C GLN A 32 -10.59 1.00 1.91
N LEU A 33 -10.14 1.33 3.13
CA LEU A 33 -9.82 2.70 3.53
C LEU A 33 -8.58 3.23 2.80
N VAL A 34 -7.49 2.47 2.78
CA VAL A 34 -6.24 2.89 2.12
C VAL A 34 -6.48 3.03 0.62
N VAL A 35 -7.11 2.02 -0.01
CA VAL A 35 -7.45 2.05 -1.43
C VAL A 35 -8.29 3.28 -1.78
N GLY A 36 -9.38 3.53 -1.04
CA GLY A 36 -10.26 4.67 -1.30
C GLY A 36 -9.59 6.02 -1.07
N GLN A 37 -8.73 6.14 -0.05
CA GLN A 37 -8.01 7.38 0.24
C GLN A 37 -6.88 7.66 -0.75
N VAL A 38 -6.16 6.64 -1.22
CA VAL A 38 -5.11 6.78 -2.24
C VAL A 38 -5.74 7.17 -3.57
N LYS A 39 -6.83 6.50 -4.00
CA LYS A 39 -7.62 6.87 -5.20
C LYS A 39 -8.23 8.26 -5.11
N GLY A 40 -8.47 8.76 -3.90
CA GLY A 40 -9.06 10.09 -3.66
C GLY A 40 -10.57 10.09 -3.59
N ASP A 41 -11.17 8.91 -3.62
CA ASP A 41 -12.59 8.72 -3.34
C ASP A 41 -12.92 9.19 -1.92
N TRP A 42 -12.02 8.92 -0.97
CA TRP A 42 -12.24 9.16 0.45
C TRP A 42 -11.25 10.18 1.03
N GLN A 43 -11.77 11.03 1.93
CA GLN A 43 -10.96 11.96 2.71
C GLN A 43 -10.76 11.41 4.13
N THR A 44 -9.57 11.59 4.70
CA THR A 44 -9.30 11.35 6.12
C THR A 44 -9.25 12.66 6.89
N ASN A 45 -9.75 12.68 8.13
CA ASN A 45 -9.63 13.81 9.05
C ASN A 45 -8.37 13.70 9.94
N GLU A 46 -7.73 12.55 9.94
CA GLU A 46 -6.57 12.27 10.79
C GLU A 46 -5.30 12.80 10.12
N GLN A 47 -4.69 13.82 10.71
CA GLN A 47 -3.51 14.48 10.15
C GLN A 47 -2.35 13.51 9.87
N HIS A 48 -2.18 12.47 10.69
CA HIS A 48 -1.12 11.48 10.48
C HIS A 48 -1.39 10.61 9.24
N LEU A 49 -2.63 10.14 9.03
CA LEU A 49 -3.02 9.40 7.83
C LEU A 49 -2.94 10.27 6.56
N ARG A 50 -3.25 11.57 6.66
CA ARG A 50 -3.06 12.51 5.53
C ARG A 50 -1.61 12.51 5.06
N LYS A 51 -0.65 12.63 5.98
CA LYS A 51 0.78 12.64 5.64
C LYS A 51 1.23 11.34 4.97
N LEU A 52 0.74 10.20 5.46
CA LEU A 52 1.05 8.89 4.86
C LEU A 52 0.45 8.75 3.46
N ARG A 53 -0.82 9.14 3.29
CA ARG A 53 -1.47 9.18 1.98
C ARG A 53 -0.73 10.08 1.00
N ASP A 54 -0.36 11.28 1.43
CA ASP A 54 0.31 12.25 0.57
C ASP A 54 1.68 11.72 0.13
N ARG A 55 2.42 11.06 1.04
CA ARG A 55 3.68 10.39 0.69
C ARG A 55 3.49 9.23 -0.28
N ALA A 56 2.47 8.38 -0.07
CA ALA A 56 2.18 7.27 -0.97
C ALA A 56 1.82 7.76 -2.38
N ARG A 57 1.09 8.88 -2.48
CA ARG A 57 0.75 9.52 -3.76
C ARG A 57 1.94 10.15 -4.45
N GLU A 58 2.78 10.86 -3.71
CA GLU A 58 4.01 11.44 -4.25
C GLU A 58 4.90 10.35 -4.88
N LEU A 59 5.07 9.22 -4.18
CA LEU A 59 5.80 8.06 -4.73
C LEU A 59 5.08 7.46 -5.94
N ALA A 60 3.75 7.37 -5.90
CA ALA A 60 2.96 6.84 -7.02
C ALA A 60 3.09 7.70 -8.30
N GLU A 61 3.28 9.01 -8.15
CA GLU A 61 3.48 9.97 -9.26
C GLU A 61 4.84 9.79 -9.97
N GLU A 62 5.79 9.07 -9.36
CA GLU A 62 7.09 8.76 -9.99
C GLU A 62 6.97 7.67 -11.08
N PHE A 63 5.88 6.89 -11.07
CA PHE A 63 5.61 5.84 -12.05
C PHE A 63 4.84 6.40 -13.25
N GLU A 64 5.10 5.84 -14.43
CA GLU A 64 4.33 6.16 -15.64
C GLU A 64 2.88 5.70 -15.51
N THR A 65 2.69 4.53 -14.88
CA THR A 65 1.38 3.98 -14.57
C THR A 65 1.35 3.45 -13.15
N PHE A 66 0.36 3.87 -12.37
CA PHE A 66 0.10 3.36 -11.03
C PHE A 66 -1.38 2.95 -10.88
N GLU A 67 -1.61 1.73 -10.42
CA GLU A 67 -2.92 1.24 -10.05
C GLU A 67 -2.92 0.66 -8.62
N ILE A 68 -4.02 0.88 -7.90
CA ILE A 68 -4.28 0.25 -6.62
C ILE A 68 -5.63 -0.47 -6.66
N VAL A 69 -5.62 -1.76 -6.39
CA VAL A 69 -6.80 -2.63 -6.45
C VAL A 69 -7.09 -3.16 -5.06
N ARG A 70 -8.37 -3.12 -4.70
CA ARG A 70 -8.83 -3.79 -3.50
C ARG A 70 -8.94 -5.29 -3.77
N VAL A 71 -8.30 -6.11 -2.96
CA VAL A 71 -8.47 -7.57 -2.99
C VAL A 71 -9.21 -8.06 -1.75
N ASP A 72 -9.91 -9.18 -1.87
CA ASP A 72 -10.49 -9.83 -0.70
C ASP A 72 -9.37 -10.40 0.18
N ARG A 73 -9.61 -10.41 1.49
CA ARG A 73 -8.62 -10.82 2.49
C ARG A 73 -8.08 -12.24 2.27
N GLU A 74 -8.88 -13.13 1.67
CA GLU A 74 -8.44 -14.48 1.29
C GLU A 74 -7.36 -14.48 0.18
N GLU A 75 -7.39 -13.49 -0.72
CA GLU A 75 -6.35 -13.30 -1.72
C GLU A 75 -5.13 -12.58 -1.15
N ASN A 76 -5.34 -11.67 -0.20
CA ASN A 76 -4.26 -11.01 0.53
C ASN A 76 -3.46 -11.99 1.39
N LEU A 77 -4.09 -13.03 1.96
CA LEU A 77 -3.38 -14.11 2.67
C LEU A 77 -2.32 -14.82 1.81
N ARG A 78 -2.50 -14.85 0.48
CA ARG A 78 -1.47 -15.40 -0.43
C ARG A 78 -0.30 -14.45 -0.62
N ALA A 79 -0.52 -13.14 -0.54
CA ALA A 79 0.54 -12.13 -0.52
C ALA A 79 1.25 -12.07 0.85
N ASP A 80 0.49 -12.19 1.95
CA ASP A 80 0.97 -12.28 3.34
C ASP A 80 1.71 -13.60 3.64
N GLY A 81 1.71 -14.58 2.73
CA GLY A 81 2.42 -15.86 2.84
C GLY A 81 3.96 -15.75 2.93
N LEU A 82 4.49 -14.55 3.14
CA LEU A 82 5.88 -14.24 3.47
C LEU A 82 6.12 -14.07 4.99
N VAL A 83 5.12 -14.32 5.84
CA VAL A 83 5.28 -14.38 7.31
C VAL A 83 4.88 -15.75 7.82
N ASP A 84 5.81 -16.71 7.78
CA ASP A 84 5.80 -17.88 8.69
C ASP A 84 7.17 -18.58 8.72
N ARG A 85 8.23 -17.81 8.96
CA ARG A 85 9.45 -18.33 9.60
C ARG A 85 10.03 -17.26 10.51
N GLU A 86 9.55 -17.22 11.74
CA GLU A 86 10.34 -16.90 12.93
C GLU A 86 9.41 -16.91 14.14
N PHE A 87 9.02 -18.10 14.62
CA PHE A 87 8.78 -18.40 16.04
C PHE A 87 8.76 -19.92 16.20
N ASP A 88 9.95 -20.53 16.16
CA ASP A 88 10.21 -21.79 16.86
C ASP A 88 11.59 -21.65 17.52
N ASP A 89 11.54 -21.27 18.81
CA ASP A 89 12.37 -21.62 19.98
C ASP A 89 12.46 -20.46 21.01
#